data_AF-A0A958TIV5-F1
#
_entry.id   AF-A0A958TIV5-F1
#
_cell.length_a   1.000
_cell.length_b   1.000
_cell.length_c   1.000
_cell.angle_alpha   90.00
_cell.angle_beta   90.00
_cell.angle_gamma   90.00
#
_symmetry.space_group_name_H-M   'P 1'
#
loop_
_entity.id
_entity.type
_entity.pdbx_description
1 polymer ?
#
loop_
_entity_poly.entity_id
_entity_poly.type
_entity_poly.pdbx_seq_one_letter_code
_entity_poly.pdbx_strand_id
1 'polypeptide(L)'
;AIALKDEAMATSGTYRKFKTDENGNRYSHIIDTKTGYPSKTNLLSISVIADNCMTADAYATAFKAMGIEKVKAFLSTHPELKVFLIFENDKKELETLSLNGFPEN
;
A
#
# COMPACT_ATOMS: atom_id res chain seq x y z
N ALA A 1 16.28 10.96 1.19
CA ALA A 1 15.30 11.76 0.42
C ALA A 1 15.24 11.18 -0.99
N ILE A 2 14.06 10.97 -1.56
CA ILE A 2 13.92 10.35 -2.89
C ILE A 2 13.89 11.47 -3.94
N ALA A 3 14.81 11.43 -4.90
CA ALA A 3 14.81 12.32 -6.05
C ALA A 3 13.98 11.69 -7.18
N LEU A 4 12.96 12.41 -7.65
CA LEU A 4 12.12 12.01 -8.78
C LEU A 4 12.44 12.91 -9.96
N LYS A 5 12.53 12.32 -11.16
CA LYS A 5 12.68 13.06 -12.41
C LYS A 5 11.73 12.43 -13.44
N ASP A 6 10.83 13.25 -13.97
CA ASP A 6 9.79 12.83 -14.92
C ASP A 6 8.91 11.66 -14.40
N GLU A 7 8.80 11.54 -13.08
CA GLU A 7 8.00 10.55 -12.35
C GLU A 7 7.23 11.25 -11.23
N ALA A 8 6.15 10.62 -10.75
CA ALA A 8 5.36 11.08 -9.62
C ALA A 8 5.20 9.97 -8.58
N MET A 9 5.01 10.38 -7.33
CA MET A 9 4.78 9.48 -6.20
C MET A 9 3.48 9.83 -5.50
N ALA A 10 2.68 8.81 -5.19
CA ALA A 10 1.49 8.95 -4.34
C ALA A 10 1.52 7.92 -3.21
N THR A 11 0.83 8.22 -2.11
CA THR A 11 0.81 7.35 -0.92
C THR A 11 -0.60 7.18 -0.39
N SER A 12 -1.04 5.94 -0.23
CA SER A 12 -2.29 5.57 0.42
C SER A 12 -2.01 4.99 1.81
N GLY A 13 -2.21 5.81 2.84
CA GLY A 13 -1.87 5.50 4.22
C GLY A 13 -3.08 5.41 5.12
N THR A 14 -3.16 4.34 5.92
CA THR A 14 -4.09 4.20 7.05
C THR A 14 -3.38 4.29 8.41
N TYR A 15 -2.06 4.52 8.39
CA TYR A 15 -1.19 4.54 9.58
C TYR A 15 -1.73 5.39 10.74
N ARG A 16 -2.38 6.54 10.45
CA ARG A 16 -2.95 7.45 11.46
C ARG A 16 -4.47 7.38 11.64
N LYS A 17 -5.21 6.64 10.80
CA LYS A 17 -6.69 6.63 10.81
C LYS A 17 -7.23 5.19 10.75
N PHE A 18 -7.08 4.46 11.84
CA PHE A 18 -7.65 3.12 12.02
C PHE A 18 -8.57 3.11 13.24
N LYS A 19 -9.62 2.28 13.21
CA LYS A 19 -10.41 1.95 14.41
C LYS A 19 -10.00 0.58 14.90
N THR A 20 -9.78 0.44 16.21
CA THR A 20 -9.50 -0.85 16.84
C THR A 20 -10.81 -1.37 17.45
N ASP A 21 -11.21 -2.61 17.19
CA ASP A 21 -12.32 -3.24 17.93
C ASP A 21 -11.90 -3.69 19.34
N GLU A 22 -12.86 -4.14 20.14
CA GLU A 22 -12.65 -4.65 21.51
C GLU A 22 -11.70 -5.86 21.55
N ASN A 23 -11.47 -6.52 20.41
CA ASN A 23 -10.56 -7.66 20.27
C ASN A 23 -9.17 -7.25 19.74
N GLY A 24 -8.89 -5.96 19.56
CA GLY A 24 -7.61 -5.45 19.07
C GLY A 24 -7.44 -5.47 17.55
N ASN A 25 -8.47 -5.79 16.76
CA ASN A 25 -8.39 -5.79 15.30
C ASN A 25 -8.47 -4.36 14.75
N ARG A 26 -7.53 -4.01 13.87
CA ARG A 26 -7.47 -2.69 13.22
C ARG A 26 -8.29 -2.71 11.92
N TYR A 27 -9.27 -1.83 11.81
CA TYR A 27 -10.07 -1.63 10.60
C TYR A 27 -9.62 -0.38 9.86
N SER A 28 -9.37 -0.53 8.56
CA SER A 28 -9.06 0.58 7.65
C SER A 28 -10.31 1.42 7.34
N HIS A 29 -10.14 2.68 6.93
CA HIS A 29 -11.24 3.51 6.41
C HIS A 29 -11.60 3.17 4.95
N ILE A 30 -10.89 2.22 4.32
CA ILE A 30 -11.16 1.74 2.97
C ILE A 30 -12.11 0.54 3.04
N ILE A 31 -13.24 0.68 2.37
CA ILE A 31 -14.29 -0.34 2.27
C ILE A 31 -13.85 -1.36 1.22
N ASP A 32 -13.87 -2.63 1.58
CA ASP A 32 -13.72 -3.71 0.61
C ASP A 32 -14.99 -3.78 -0.25
N THR A 33 -14.86 -3.53 -1.55
CA THR A 33 -15.99 -3.47 -2.49
C THR A 33 -16.66 -4.83 -2.74
N LYS A 34 -16.01 -5.95 -2.37
CA LYS A 34 -16.60 -7.29 -2.48
C LYS A 34 -17.46 -7.64 -1.27
N THR A 35 -17.09 -7.16 -0.08
CA THR A 35 -17.76 -7.53 1.17
C THR A 35 -18.66 -6.43 1.72
N GLY A 36 -18.43 -5.17 1.33
CA GLY A 36 -19.13 -4.00 1.87
C GLY A 36 -18.68 -3.61 3.29
N TYR A 37 -17.68 -4.30 3.84
CA TYR A 37 -17.13 -4.03 5.18
C TYR A 37 -15.76 -3.34 5.12
N PRO A 38 -15.35 -2.64 6.19
CA PRO A 38 -14.00 -2.11 6.30
C PRO A 38 -12.97 -3.25 6.17
N SER A 39 -12.02 -3.11 5.24
CA SER A 39 -11.04 -4.15 4.99
C SER A 39 -10.15 -4.34 6.23
N LYS A 40 -10.13 -5.57 6.79
CA LYS A 40 -9.08 -6.00 7.73
C LYS A 40 -7.80 -6.14 6.93
N THR A 41 -6.91 -5.15 7.07
CA THR A 41 -5.63 -5.17 6.39
C THR A 41 -4.53 -4.79 7.36
N ASN A 42 -3.49 -5.61 7.40
CA ASN A 42 -2.26 -5.32 8.09
C ASN A 42 -1.37 -4.35 7.30
N LEU A 43 -1.75 -4.01 6.05
CA LEU A 43 -1.07 -2.99 5.25
C LEU A 43 -1.37 -1.60 5.82
N LEU A 44 -0.36 -0.92 6.36
CA LEU A 44 -0.48 0.37 7.02
C LEU A 44 -0.30 1.54 6.06
N SER A 45 0.64 1.42 5.14
CA SER A 45 0.90 2.42 4.10
C SER A 45 1.38 1.76 2.82
N ILE A 46 1.04 2.34 1.69
CA ILE A 46 1.60 1.97 0.40
C ILE A 46 1.95 3.23 -0.37
N SER A 47 3.16 3.28 -0.90
CA SER A 47 3.65 4.35 -1.76
C SER A 47 3.97 3.78 -3.13
N VAL A 48 3.55 4.46 -4.17
CA VAL A 48 3.73 4.04 -5.57
C VAL A 48 4.43 5.17 -6.33
N ILE A 49 5.46 4.83 -7.09
CA ILE A 49 6.08 5.71 -8.09
C ILE A 49 5.66 5.22 -9.47
N ALA A 50 5.22 6.16 -10.32
CA ALA A 50 4.82 5.92 -11.70
C ALA A 50 5.09 7.18 -12.55
N ASP A 51 4.92 7.08 -13.87
CA ASP A 51 5.18 8.17 -14.83
C ASP A 51 4.39 9.46 -14.56
N ASN A 52 3.22 9.35 -13.93
CA ASN A 52 2.39 10.51 -13.62
C ASN A 52 1.59 10.35 -12.32
N CYS A 53 1.16 11.48 -11.76
CA CYS A 53 0.52 11.56 -10.44
C CYS A 53 -0.81 10.81 -10.40
N MET A 54 -1.61 10.89 -11.48
CA MET A 54 -2.92 10.23 -11.54
C MET A 54 -2.77 8.71 -11.49
N THR A 55 -1.81 8.17 -12.24
CA THR A 55 -1.49 6.74 -12.23
C THR A 55 -0.97 6.30 -10.86
N ALA A 56 -0.03 7.05 -10.27
CA ALA A 56 0.51 6.74 -8.95
C ALA A 56 -0.59 6.69 -7.88
N ASP A 57 -1.50 7.69 -7.86
CA ASP A 57 -2.58 7.79 -6.87
C ASP A 57 -3.65 6.69 -7.04
N ALA A 58 -4.03 6.42 -8.30
CA ALA A 58 -4.95 5.34 -8.62
C ALA A 58 -4.42 3.99 -8.14
N TYR A 59 -3.15 3.67 -8.44
CA TYR A 59 -2.54 2.42 -8.00
C TYR A 59 -2.29 2.36 -6.50
N ALA A 60 -1.88 3.46 -5.86
CA ALA A 60 -1.73 3.49 -4.41
C ALA A 60 -3.04 3.11 -3.70
N THR A 61 -4.17 3.61 -4.20
CA THR A 61 -5.51 3.26 -3.68
C THR A 61 -5.91 1.82 -4.02
N ALA A 62 -5.72 1.40 -5.27
CA ALA A 62 -6.08 0.03 -5.70
C ALA A 62 -5.29 -1.04 -4.96
N PHE A 63 -3.97 -0.87 -4.87
CA PHE A 63 -3.08 -1.81 -4.18
C PHE A 63 -3.36 -1.91 -2.69
N LYS A 64 -3.78 -0.79 -2.08
CA LYS A 64 -4.22 -0.77 -0.69
C LYS A 64 -5.43 -1.68 -0.46
N ALA A 65 -6.37 -1.75 -1.40
CA ALA A 65 -7.53 -2.64 -1.34
C ALA A 65 -7.20 -4.10 -1.73
N MET A 66 -6.20 -4.32 -2.61
CA MET A 66 -5.84 -5.65 -3.09
C MET A 66 -5.14 -6.52 -2.04
N GLY A 67 -4.29 -5.91 -1.21
CA GLY A 67 -3.44 -6.59 -0.23
C GLY A 67 -2.12 -7.09 -0.81
N ILE A 68 -1.16 -7.35 0.07
CA ILE A 68 0.28 -7.51 -0.24
C ILE A 68 0.54 -8.59 -1.30
N GLU A 69 -0.02 -9.79 -1.15
CA GLU A 69 0.26 -10.91 -2.05
C GLU A 69 -0.27 -10.67 -3.47
N LYS A 70 -1.45 -10.05 -3.61
CA LYS A 70 -1.99 -9.70 -4.92
C LYS A 70 -1.20 -8.58 -5.57
N VAL A 71 -0.67 -7.64 -4.79
CA VAL A 71 0.22 -6.59 -5.29
C VAL A 71 1.51 -7.21 -5.84
N LYS A 72 2.15 -8.14 -5.12
CA LYS A 72 3.34 -8.84 -5.64
C LYS A 72 3.06 -9.54 -6.97
N ALA A 73 1.95 -10.25 -7.07
CA ALA A 73 1.56 -10.93 -8.30
C ALA A 73 1.32 -9.94 -9.45
N PHE A 74 0.61 -8.84 -9.19
CA PHE A 74 0.35 -7.80 -10.18
C PHE A 74 1.64 -7.16 -10.69
N LEU A 75 2.56 -6.83 -9.79
CA LEU A 75 3.82 -6.17 -10.14
C LEU A 75 4.76 -7.04 -10.98
N SER A 76 4.58 -8.38 -10.99
CA SER A 76 5.34 -9.28 -11.85
C SER A 76 5.15 -9.01 -13.34
N THR A 77 4.00 -8.45 -13.74
CA THR A 77 3.70 -8.05 -15.12
C THR A 77 3.74 -6.54 -15.34
N HIS A 78 4.03 -5.77 -14.30
CA HIS A 78 4.04 -4.30 -14.30
C HIS A 78 5.35 -3.73 -13.72
N PRO A 79 6.50 -3.99 -14.36
CA PRO A 79 7.81 -3.54 -13.88
C PRO A 79 7.97 -2.01 -13.83
N GLU A 80 7.12 -1.27 -14.54
CA GLU A 80 7.09 0.20 -14.55
C GLU A 80 6.62 0.81 -13.22
N LEU A 81 5.87 0.04 -12.42
CA LEU A 81 5.35 0.51 -11.13
C LEU A 81 6.32 0.13 -10.02
N LYS A 82 6.90 1.13 -9.35
CA LYS A 82 7.75 0.90 -8.17
C LYS A 82 6.90 1.07 -6.92
N VAL A 83 6.95 0.12 -6.00
CA VAL A 83 6.06 0.11 -4.83
C VAL A 83 6.81 -0.11 -3.54
N PHE A 84 6.46 0.69 -2.53
CA PHE A 84 6.91 0.54 -1.16
C PHE A 84 5.73 0.29 -0.24
N LEU A 85 5.80 -0.78 0.56
CA LEU A 85 4.76 -1.15 1.50
C LEU A 85 5.29 -1.06 2.93
N ILE A 86 4.45 -0.56 3.83
CA ILE A 86 4.64 -0.63 5.27
C ILE A 86 3.47 -1.42 5.84
N PHE A 87 3.72 -2.53 6.51
CA PHE A 87 2.69 -3.40 7.06
C PHE A 87 3.08 -3.96 8.42
N GLU A 88 2.11 -4.54 9.12
CA GLU A 88 2.31 -5.19 10.41
C GLU A 88 2.30 -6.72 10.21
N ASN A 89 3.28 -7.44 10.76
CA ASN A 89 3.32 -8.89 10.68
C ASN A 89 2.44 -9.57 11.74
N ASP A 90 2.37 -10.90 11.74
CA ASP A 90 1.55 -11.66 12.71
C ASP A 90 1.96 -11.45 14.18
N LYS A 91 3.19 -10.98 14.42
CA LYS A 91 3.72 -10.65 15.75
C LYS A 91 3.47 -9.19 16.16
N LYS A 92 2.73 -8.43 15.35
CA LYS A 92 2.50 -6.98 15.52
C LYS A 92 3.74 -6.12 15.34
N GLU A 93 4.76 -6.62 14.65
CA GLU A 93 5.98 -5.87 14.34
C GLU A 93 5.82 -5.16 12.99
N LEU A 94 6.39 -3.97 12.88
CA LEU A 94 6.39 -3.21 11.63
C LEU A 94 7.41 -3.79 10.66
N GLU A 95 6.95 -4.10 9.45
CA GLU A 95 7.78 -4.55 8.34
C GLU A 95 7.61 -3.62 7.13
N THR A 96 8.66 -3.58 6.31
CA THR A 96 8.69 -2.82 5.06
C THR A 96 9.07 -3.73 3.91
N LEU A 97 8.52 -3.44 2.72
CA LEU A 97 8.82 -4.19 1.51
C LEU A 97 8.92 -3.23 0.31
N SER A 98 10.07 -3.23 -0.36
CA SER A 98 10.26 -2.62 -1.67
C SER A 98 10.12 -3.61 -2.79
N LEU A 99 9.42 -3.19 -3.84
CA LEU A 99 9.18 -3.98 -5.05
C LEU A 99 9.55 -3.16 -6.28
N ASN A 100 9.97 -3.85 -7.34
CA ASN A 100 10.33 -3.26 -8.65
C ASN A 100 11.37 -2.14 -8.55
N GLY A 101 12.37 -2.29 -7.67
CA GLY A 101 13.46 -1.32 -7.55
C GLY A 101 13.01 0.03 -6.99
N PHE A 102 11.98 0.03 -6.11
CA PHE A 102 11.67 1.20 -5.32
C PHE A 102 12.94 1.68 -4.59
N PRO A 103 13.29 2.99 -4.63
CA PRO A 103 14.52 3.48 -4.04
C PRO A 103 14.51 3.30 -2.51
N GLU A 104 15.33 2.37 -2.03
CA GLU A 104 15.77 2.29 -0.65
C GLU A 104 17.18 2.93 -0.61
N ASN A 105 17.43 3.80 0.37
CA ASN A 105 18.58 4.73 0.37
C ASN A 105 19.92 4.11 -0.07
#